data_AF-A0A2N3DK71-F1
#
_entry.id   AF-A0A2N3DK71-F1
#
_cell.length_a   1.000
_cell.length_b   1.000
_cell.length_c   1.000
_cell.angle_alpha   90.00
_cell.angle_beta   90.00
_cell.angle_gamma   90.00
#
_symmetry.space_group_name_H-M   'P 1'
#
loop_
_entity.id
_entity.type
_entity.pdbx_description
1 polymer ?
#
loop_
_entity_poly.entity_id
_entity_poly.type
_entity_poly.pdbx_seq_one_letter_code
_entity_poly.pdbx_strand_id
1 'polypeptide(L)'
;RPRVGTGRLYGGALRQALGTGSYGLGWRSFAYGDLTLEGHSGAVAGYRATMIFESATRTGVVAMWNSNWGFPFRIPFAAIDSYHGRADAGWLDLSELPPPAAASPPATPPAPG
;
A
#
# COMPACT_ATOMS: atom_id res chain seq x y z
N ARG A 1 23.03 -2.29 -7.57
CA ARG A 1 22.60 -2.17 -8.99
C ARG A 1 21.50 -3.19 -9.26
N PRO A 2 20.39 -2.81 -9.90
CA PRO A 2 19.28 -3.72 -10.15
C PRO A 2 19.66 -4.82 -11.13
N ARG A 3 19.04 -6.01 -11.00
CA ARG A 3 19.37 -7.17 -11.85
C ARG A 3 18.37 -7.40 -12.98
N VAL A 4 17.12 -6.94 -12.83
CA VAL A 4 16.05 -7.12 -13.83
C VAL A 4 15.13 -5.90 -13.84
N GLY A 5 14.84 -5.35 -15.01
CA GLY A 5 13.83 -4.29 -15.18
C GLY A 5 12.42 -4.86 -15.03
N THR A 6 11.53 -4.15 -14.33
CA THR A 6 10.14 -4.58 -14.13
C THR A 6 9.17 -3.49 -14.62
N GLY A 7 8.01 -3.92 -15.10
CA GLY A 7 6.90 -2.99 -15.36
C GLY A 7 6.44 -2.27 -14.08
N ARG A 8 5.58 -1.26 -14.26
CA ARG A 8 5.02 -0.46 -13.15
C ARG A 8 4.28 -1.34 -12.13
N LEU A 9 4.48 -1.05 -10.85
CA LEU A 9 3.94 -1.81 -9.72
C LEU A 9 2.48 -1.45 -9.45
N TYR A 10 1.79 -2.34 -8.71
CA TYR A 10 0.38 -2.20 -8.34
C TYR A 10 -0.57 -2.04 -9.55
N GLY A 11 -1.87 -1.86 -9.26
CA GLY A 11 -2.90 -1.53 -10.24
C GLY A 11 -3.43 -0.11 -10.07
N GLY A 12 -4.27 0.35 -11.02
CA GLY A 12 -5.00 1.62 -10.92
C GLY A 12 -4.12 2.86 -10.79
N ALA A 13 -4.55 3.82 -9.96
CA ALA A 13 -3.88 5.10 -9.76
C ALA A 13 -2.43 4.96 -9.24
N LEU A 14 -2.16 3.98 -8.37
CA LEU A 14 -0.79 3.70 -7.92
C LEU A 14 0.12 3.32 -9.09
N ARG A 15 -0.36 2.48 -10.00
CA ARG A 15 0.42 2.11 -11.19
C ARG A 15 0.80 3.33 -12.03
N GLN A 16 -0.12 4.28 -12.18
CA GLN A 16 0.11 5.50 -12.98
C GLN A 16 1.10 6.45 -12.30
N ALA A 17 1.04 6.57 -10.98
CA ALA A 17 1.93 7.41 -10.20
C ALA A 17 3.37 6.88 -10.12
N LEU A 18 3.58 5.57 -10.32
CA LEU A 18 4.90 4.95 -10.23
C LEU A 18 5.62 4.90 -11.57
N GLY A 19 6.88 5.33 -11.58
CA GLY A 19 7.77 5.23 -12.72
C GLY A 19 8.38 3.83 -12.90
N THR A 20 9.47 3.76 -13.68
CA THR A 20 10.15 2.51 -14.00
C THR A 20 10.62 1.80 -12.72
N GLY A 21 10.35 0.50 -12.64
CA GLY A 21 10.74 -0.33 -11.51
C GLY A 21 11.89 -1.27 -11.88
N SER A 22 12.59 -1.75 -10.87
CA SER A 22 13.61 -2.78 -11.00
C SER A 22 13.61 -3.71 -9.80
N TYR A 23 14.09 -4.94 -9.98
CA TYR A 23 14.09 -5.96 -8.94
C TYR A 23 15.51 -6.46 -8.62
N GLY A 24 15.76 -6.73 -7.35
CA GLY A 24 17.01 -7.34 -6.88
C GLY A 24 16.91 -7.81 -5.44
N LEU A 25 17.50 -8.97 -5.12
CA LEU A 25 17.61 -9.52 -3.76
C LEU A 25 16.28 -9.61 -2.97
N GLY A 26 15.15 -9.80 -3.65
CA GLY A 26 13.84 -9.86 -3.01
C GLY A 26 13.10 -8.51 -2.97
N TRP A 27 13.74 -7.42 -3.35
CA TRP A 27 13.22 -6.05 -3.25
C TRP A 27 12.90 -5.44 -4.60
N ARG A 28 11.92 -4.55 -4.62
CA ARG A 28 11.60 -3.67 -5.75
C ARG A 28 12.12 -2.28 -5.47
N SER A 29 12.83 -1.69 -6.42
CA SER A 29 13.17 -0.26 -6.42
C SER A 29 12.40 0.43 -7.53
N PHE A 30 11.75 1.54 -7.27
CA PHE A 30 10.89 2.24 -8.23
C PHE A 30 10.86 3.74 -7.97
N ALA A 31 10.61 4.51 -9.03
CA ALA A 31 10.45 5.96 -8.91
C ALA A 31 9.02 6.33 -8.50
N TYR A 32 8.89 7.32 -7.62
CA TYR A 32 7.63 7.93 -7.22
C TYR A 32 7.78 9.46 -7.22
N GLY A 33 7.39 10.09 -8.32
CA GLY A 33 7.82 11.46 -8.63
C GLY A 33 9.34 11.54 -8.74
N ASP A 34 9.93 12.43 -7.98
CA ASP A 34 11.37 12.62 -7.77
C ASP A 34 11.97 11.69 -6.69
N LEU A 35 11.16 10.92 -5.96
CA LEU A 35 11.65 9.99 -4.95
C LEU A 35 12.06 8.66 -5.57
N THR A 36 13.11 8.06 -5.01
CA THR A 36 13.43 6.64 -5.23
C THR A 36 13.01 5.86 -4.01
N LEU A 37 12.05 4.95 -4.22
CA LEU A 37 11.49 4.12 -3.17
C LEU A 37 11.88 2.66 -3.36
N GLU A 38 12.07 1.95 -2.26
CA GLU A 38 12.38 0.54 -2.22
C GLU A 38 11.36 -0.20 -1.36
N GLY A 39 10.89 -1.35 -1.79
CA GLY A 39 9.87 -2.05 -1.03
C GLY A 39 9.55 -3.45 -1.49
N HIS A 40 8.68 -4.08 -0.70
CA HIS A 40 8.09 -5.36 -1.00
C HIS A 40 6.66 -5.42 -0.49
N SER A 41 5.84 -6.21 -1.17
CA SER A 41 4.45 -6.42 -0.80
C SER A 41 4.14 -7.92 -0.83
N GLY A 42 3.41 -8.39 0.18
CA GLY A 42 2.99 -9.76 0.33
C GLY A 42 1.47 -9.89 0.39
N ALA A 43 0.95 -11.00 -0.09
CA ALA A 43 -0.47 -11.33 -0.01
C ALA A 43 -0.64 -12.84 0.22
N VAL A 44 -1.42 -13.17 1.23
CA VAL A 44 -1.94 -14.51 1.48
C VAL A 44 -3.45 -14.42 1.67
N ALA A 45 -4.16 -15.54 1.72
CA ALA A 45 -5.62 -15.52 1.88
C ALA A 45 -6.01 -14.81 3.18
N GLY A 46 -6.76 -13.71 3.05
CA GLY A 46 -7.26 -12.91 4.17
C GLY A 46 -6.26 -11.90 4.74
N TYR A 47 -5.02 -11.84 4.25
CA TYR A 47 -4.01 -10.92 4.77
C TYR A 47 -3.13 -10.34 3.67
N ARG A 48 -2.78 -9.06 3.84
CA ARG A 48 -1.82 -8.38 2.99
C ARG A 48 -0.90 -7.52 3.84
N ALA A 49 0.31 -7.32 3.35
CA ALA A 49 1.29 -6.44 3.95
C ALA A 49 2.12 -5.74 2.87
N THR A 50 2.64 -4.57 3.19
CA THR A 50 3.60 -3.86 2.36
C THR A 50 4.60 -3.10 3.23
N MET A 51 5.82 -2.99 2.73
CA MET A 51 6.90 -2.21 3.32
C MET A 51 7.55 -1.36 2.24
N ILE A 52 7.65 -0.06 2.47
CA ILE A 52 8.25 0.90 1.54
C ILE A 52 9.26 1.76 2.32
N PHE A 53 10.43 1.98 1.74
CA PHE A 53 11.54 2.76 2.31
C PHE A 53 12.00 3.80 1.31
N GLU A 54 12.40 4.94 1.83
CA GLU A 54 13.13 5.98 1.13
C GLU A 54 14.52 6.11 1.75
N SER A 55 15.54 5.78 0.97
CA SER A 55 16.92 5.77 1.46
C SER A 55 17.46 7.18 1.76
N ALA A 56 17.03 8.18 1.00
CA ALA A 56 17.49 9.56 1.11
C ALA A 56 17.16 10.18 2.48
N THR A 57 15.94 9.93 2.97
CA THR A 57 15.45 10.45 4.25
C THR A 57 15.56 9.44 5.39
N ARG A 58 15.95 8.19 5.08
CA ARG A 58 15.97 7.04 6.01
C ARG A 58 14.61 6.80 6.65
N THR A 59 13.54 7.05 5.89
CA THR A 59 12.16 6.87 6.32
C THR A 59 11.60 5.58 5.73
N GLY A 60 10.73 4.91 6.48
CA GLY A 60 10.03 3.73 5.99
C GLY A 60 8.65 3.60 6.61
N VAL A 61 7.73 3.00 5.85
CA VAL A 61 6.36 2.76 6.28
C VAL A 61 6.03 1.30 6.03
N VAL A 62 5.47 0.67 7.05
CA VAL A 62 4.95 -0.70 6.98
C VAL A 62 3.46 -0.65 7.28
N ALA A 63 2.66 -1.30 6.43
CA ALA A 63 1.23 -1.45 6.64
C ALA A 63 0.84 -2.91 6.47
N MET A 64 -0.07 -3.38 7.33
CA MET A 64 -0.63 -4.73 7.30
C MET A 64 -2.12 -4.68 7.58
N TRP A 65 -2.90 -5.51 6.89
CA TRP A 65 -4.34 -5.59 7.10
C TRP A 65 -4.86 -7.01 6.87
N ASN A 66 -5.95 -7.32 7.56
CA ASN A 66 -6.65 -8.61 7.58
C ASN A 66 -7.79 -8.64 6.55
N SER A 67 -7.47 -8.29 5.30
CA SER A 67 -8.41 -8.41 4.19
C SER A 67 -7.67 -8.62 2.87
N ASN A 68 -8.35 -9.27 1.92
CA ASN A 68 -7.87 -9.39 0.53
C ASN A 68 -7.99 -8.08 -0.26
N TRP A 69 -8.50 -7.01 0.33
CA TRP A 69 -8.70 -5.74 -0.35
C TRP A 69 -7.36 -5.05 -0.70
N GLY A 70 -7.24 -4.51 -1.92
CA GLY A 70 -6.00 -3.91 -2.40
C GLY A 70 -5.84 -2.42 -2.08
N PHE A 71 -6.91 -1.72 -1.71
CA PHE A 71 -6.87 -0.27 -1.48
C PHE A 71 -5.83 0.17 -0.42
N PRO A 72 -5.64 -0.55 0.70
CA PRO A 72 -4.67 -0.13 1.71
C PRO A 72 -3.20 -0.13 1.26
N PHE A 73 -2.87 -0.64 0.05
CA PHE A 73 -1.55 -0.41 -0.57
C PHE A 73 -1.24 1.08 -0.79
N ARG A 74 -2.25 1.97 -0.72
CA ARG A 74 -2.09 3.43 -0.80
C ARG A 74 -1.56 4.07 0.49
N ILE A 75 -1.66 3.40 1.65
CA ILE A 75 -1.26 3.97 2.97
C ILE A 75 0.21 4.42 3.02
N PRO A 76 1.20 3.62 2.56
CA PRO A 76 2.59 4.07 2.57
C PRO A 76 2.82 5.34 1.76
N PHE A 77 2.11 5.51 0.64
CA PHE A 77 2.24 6.68 -0.22
C PHE A 77 1.66 7.93 0.42
N ALA A 78 0.49 7.80 1.06
CA ALA A 78 -0.09 8.88 1.85
C ALA A 78 0.85 9.34 2.99
N ALA A 79 1.47 8.39 3.69
CA ALA A 79 2.41 8.69 4.77
C ALA A 79 3.71 9.34 4.25
N ILE A 80 4.25 8.88 3.12
CA ILE A 80 5.43 9.48 2.48
C ILE A 80 5.11 10.89 1.97
N ASP A 81 3.97 11.09 1.31
CA ASP A 81 3.55 12.42 0.84
C ASP A 81 3.38 13.39 2.01
N SER A 82 2.76 12.94 3.10
CA SER A 82 2.63 13.72 4.33
C SER A 82 3.98 14.08 4.94
N TYR A 83 4.93 13.12 5.00
CA TYR A 83 6.28 13.35 5.51
C TYR A 83 7.03 14.42 4.69
N HIS A 84 6.85 14.43 3.37
CA HIS A 84 7.45 15.42 2.46
C HIS A 84 6.65 16.73 2.34
N GLY A 85 5.52 16.87 3.04
CA GLY A 85 4.66 18.05 2.94
C GLY A 85 4.07 18.26 1.53
N ARG A 86 3.85 17.18 0.77
CA ARG A 86 3.26 17.23 -0.57
C ARG A 86 1.77 17.55 -0.49
N ALA A 87 1.25 18.11 -1.59
CA ALA A 87 -0.19 18.26 -1.76
C ALA A 87 -0.88 16.89 -1.65
N ASP A 88 -2.09 16.87 -1.08
CA ASP A 88 -2.84 15.64 -0.93
C ASP A 88 -3.19 15.04 -2.30
N ALA A 89 -2.68 13.84 -2.56
CA ALA A 89 -2.95 13.07 -3.77
C ALA A 89 -4.27 12.29 -3.70
N GLY A 90 -5.02 12.39 -2.59
CA GLY A 90 -6.29 11.68 -2.39
C GLY A 90 -6.10 10.18 -2.15
N TRP A 91 -4.90 9.75 -1.71
CA TRP A 91 -4.60 8.33 -1.53
C TRP A 91 -5.53 7.62 -0.56
N LEU A 92 -6.03 8.35 0.44
CA LEU A 92 -6.95 7.85 1.45
C LEU A 92 -8.36 8.44 1.29
N ASP A 93 -8.69 8.95 0.10
CA ASP A 93 -10.06 9.34 -0.19
C ASP A 93 -10.95 8.10 -0.28
N LEU A 94 -11.87 7.99 0.67
CA LEU A 94 -12.81 6.88 0.79
C LEU A 94 -14.18 7.22 0.18
N SER A 95 -14.35 8.41 -0.42
CA SER A 95 -15.60 8.83 -1.05
C SER A 95 -16.01 7.93 -2.21
N GLU A 96 -15.05 7.25 -2.84
CA GLU A 96 -15.30 6.24 -3.88
C GLU A 96 -15.82 4.91 -3.33
N LEU A 97 -15.85 4.72 -2.00
CA LEU A 97 -16.35 3.50 -1.39
C LEU A 97 -17.85 3.58 -1.17
N PRO A 98 -18.58 2.48 -1.47
CA PRO A 98 -19.97 2.40 -1.06
C PRO A 98 -20.06 2.55 0.47
N PRO A 99 -21.12 3.20 0.97
CA PRO A 99 -21.33 3.32 2.41
C PRO A 99 -21.29 1.93 3.04
N PRO A 100 -20.68 1.79 4.24
CA PRO A 100 -20.55 0.51 4.90
C PRO A 100 -21.93 -0.13 5.01
N ALA A 101 -22.05 -1.38 4.57
CA ALA A 101 -23.26 -2.15 4.81
C ALA A 101 -23.52 -2.16 6.32
N ALA A 102 -24.76 -1.90 6.72
CA ALA A 102 -25.13 -1.92 8.13
C ALA A 102 -24.63 -3.23 8.75
N ALA A 103 -23.83 -3.12 9.82
CA ALA A 103 -23.29 -4.29 10.49
C ALA A 103 -24.43 -5.24 10.85
N SER A 104 -24.31 -6.52 10.48
CA SER A 104 -25.23 -7.53 11.01
C SER A 104 -25.16 -7.47 12.54
N PRO A 105 -26.30 -7.49 13.25
CA PRO A 105 -26.28 -7.51 14.70
C PRO A 105 -25.40 -8.67 15.17
N PRO A 106 -24.61 -8.48 16.25
CA PRO A 106 -23.74 -9.54 16.76
C PRO A 106 -24.58 -10.80 16.99
N ALA A 107 -24.06 -11.95 16.56
CA ALA A 107 -24.73 -13.23 16.77
C ALA A 107 -24.99 -13.42 18.26
N THR A 108 -26.25 -13.70 18.63
CA THR A 108 -26.63 -14.02 20.00
C THR A 108 -25.77 -15.20 20.48
N PRO A 109 -25.03 -15.06 21.61
CA PRO A 109 -24.29 -16.18 22.17
C PRO A 109 -25.22 -17.38 22.42
N PRO A 110 -24.77 -18.62 22.18
CA PRO A 110 -25.56 -19.78 22.54
C PRO A 110 -25.84 -19.79 24.05
N ALA A 111 -27.06 -20.19 24.43
CA ALA A 111 -27.46 -20.27 25.83
C ALA A 111 -26.54 -21.23 26.60
N PRO A 112 -26.20 -20.93 27.87
CA PRO A 112 -25.47 -21.88 28.72
C PRO A 112 -26.34 -23.14 28.92
N GLY A 113 -25.72 -24.31 28.72
CA GLY A 113 -26.30 -25.61 29.02
C GLY A 113 -26.13 -26.02 30.48
#